data_AF-A0A6J1VRS9-F1
#
_entry.id   AF-A0A6J1VRS9-F1
#
_cell.length_a   1.000
_cell.length_b   1.000
_cell.length_c   1.000
_cell.angle_alpha   90.00
_cell.angle_beta   90.00
_cell.angle_gamma   90.00
#
_symmetry.space_group_name_H-M   'P 1'
#
loop_
_entity.id
_entity.type
_entity.pdbx_description
1 polymer ?
#
loop_
_entity_poly.entity_id
_entity_poly.type
_entity_poly.pdbx_seq_one_letter_code
_entity_poly.pdbx_strand_id
1 'polypeptide(L)'
;MPLAFLLGASWEESFLVAEMLGVKFFLNEFVAYQQLSTYQNNRLMGLPEWDGSQKQWISPRAETIVTFALCGFANQSSIGIMLGGLTSMAPQRKGDFSSIVLRALLTGSCVSLINACLAGILYVPREVPDCLDFFSSTTINSTSYFLHECCKNLFSSFSLGGTWENLHANATQPYLQKCCNYYNSSICLRP
;
A
#
# COMPACT_ATOMS: atom_id res chain seq x y z
N MET A 1 10.50 -15.36 -1.87
CA MET A 1 9.09 -15.67 -2.18
C MET A 1 8.37 -16.42 -1.05
N PRO A 2 8.84 -17.56 -0.50
CA PRO A 2 8.06 -18.34 0.48
C PRO A 2 7.70 -17.55 1.74
N LEU A 3 8.64 -16.73 2.21
CA LEU A 3 8.47 -15.92 3.41
C LEU A 3 7.35 -14.88 3.24
N ALA A 4 7.26 -14.22 2.08
CA ALA A 4 6.19 -13.26 1.78
C ALA A 4 4.80 -13.91 1.76
N PHE A 5 4.70 -15.13 1.21
CA PHE A 5 3.45 -15.89 1.22
C PHE A 5 3.02 -16.25 2.65
N LEU A 6 3.96 -16.64 3.51
CA LEU A 6 3.70 -16.90 4.94
C LEU A 6 3.22 -15.66 5.72
N LEU A 7 3.58 -14.44 5.29
CA LEU A 7 3.05 -13.20 5.87
C LEU A 7 1.58 -12.94 5.52
N GLY A 8 1.02 -13.73 4.59
CA GLY A 8 -0.37 -13.59 4.12
C GLY A 8 -0.53 -12.82 2.82
N ALA A 9 0.56 -12.54 2.09
CA ALA A 9 0.47 -11.99 0.73
C ALA A 9 -0.18 -13.00 -0.23
N SER A 10 -0.91 -12.50 -1.24
CA SER A 10 -1.46 -13.36 -2.30
C SER A 10 -0.33 -14.01 -3.10
N TRP A 11 -0.60 -15.15 -3.74
CA TRP A 11 0.42 -15.89 -4.51
C TRP A 11 1.05 -15.02 -5.61
N GLU A 12 0.21 -14.27 -6.34
CA GLU A 12 0.62 -13.40 -7.44
C GLU A 12 1.50 -12.23 -6.99
N GLU A 13 1.28 -11.73 -5.77
CA GLU A 13 2.00 -10.57 -5.22
C GLU A 13 3.20 -10.98 -4.37
N SER A 14 3.29 -12.25 -3.99
CA SER A 14 4.34 -12.78 -3.11
C SER A 14 5.75 -12.59 -3.67
N PHE A 15 5.90 -12.53 -4.99
CA PHE A 15 7.20 -12.24 -5.61
C PHE A 15 7.62 -10.78 -5.37
N LEU A 16 6.74 -9.83 -5.67
CA LEU A 16 6.97 -8.39 -5.46
C LEU A 16 7.19 -8.05 -3.98
N VAL A 17 6.37 -8.64 -3.10
CA VAL A 17 6.54 -8.49 -1.64
C VAL A 17 7.89 -9.03 -1.19
N ALA A 18 8.30 -10.21 -1.68
CA ALA A 18 9.58 -10.79 -1.32
C ALA A 18 10.78 -9.97 -1.83
N GLU A 19 10.66 -9.34 -3.00
CA GLU A 19 11.67 -8.43 -3.53
C GLU A 19 11.87 -7.24 -2.58
N MET A 20 10.81 -6.55 -2.18
CA MET A 20 10.88 -5.42 -1.24
C MET A 20 11.47 -5.84 0.12
N LEU A 21 11.14 -7.02 0.62
CA LEU A 21 11.75 -7.56 1.85
C LEU A 21 13.26 -7.81 1.69
N GLY A 22 13.68 -8.31 0.52
CA GLY A 22 15.10 -8.49 0.20
C GLY A 22 15.84 -7.16 0.10
N VAL A 23 15.25 -6.17 -0.57
CA VAL A 23 15.77 -4.80 -0.68
C VAL A 23 15.96 -4.19 0.72
N LYS A 24 14.98 -4.35 1.62
CA LYS A 24 15.12 -3.91 3.01
C LYS A 24 16.31 -4.57 3.70
N PHE A 25 16.43 -5.90 3.60
CA PHE A 25 17.43 -6.65 4.35
C PHE A 25 18.87 -6.31 3.91
N PHE A 26 19.11 -6.24 2.61
CA PHE A 26 20.45 -6.03 2.04
C PHE A 26 20.82 -4.56 1.85
N LEU A 27 19.87 -3.69 1.50
CA LEU A 27 20.12 -2.26 1.30
C LEU A 27 19.68 -1.46 2.51
N ASN A 28 18.39 -1.12 2.58
CA ASN A 28 17.74 -0.42 3.69
C ASN A 28 16.22 -0.34 3.46
N GLU A 29 15.48 0.03 4.50
CA GLU A 29 14.04 0.22 4.47
C GLU A 29 13.61 1.43 3.62
N PHE A 30 14.41 2.49 3.51
CA PHE A 30 14.03 3.68 2.74
C PHE A 30 13.88 3.38 1.24
N VAL A 31 14.81 2.62 0.66
CA VAL A 31 14.74 2.17 -0.74
C VAL A 31 13.55 1.25 -0.95
N ALA A 32 13.29 0.35 0.00
CA ALA A 32 12.11 -0.52 -0.06
C ALA A 32 10.79 0.28 0.03
N TYR A 33 10.72 1.31 0.87
CA TYR A 33 9.57 2.21 0.95
C TYR A 33 9.37 3.04 -0.32
N GLN A 34 10.45 3.44 -0.99
CA GLN A 34 10.35 4.10 -2.29
C GLN A 34 9.68 3.18 -3.32
N GLN A 35 10.07 1.90 -3.38
CA GLN A 35 9.43 0.91 -4.26
C GLN A 35 7.94 0.72 -3.91
N LEU A 36 7.62 0.58 -2.61
CA LEU A 36 6.23 0.48 -2.15
C LEU A 36 5.41 1.71 -2.57
N SER A 37 5.98 2.91 -2.45
CA SER A 37 5.34 4.16 -2.86
C SER A 37 5.04 4.19 -4.36
N THR A 38 5.93 3.66 -5.21
CA THR A 38 5.66 3.51 -6.65
C THR A 38 4.44 2.62 -6.89
N TYR A 39 4.37 1.44 -6.26
CA TYR A 39 3.21 0.56 -6.40
C TYR A 39 1.90 1.20 -5.90
N GLN A 40 1.95 1.90 -4.76
CA GLN A 40 0.79 2.64 -4.24
C GLN A 40 0.32 3.74 -5.19
N ASN A 41 1.25 4.55 -5.72
CA ASN A 41 0.93 5.62 -6.66
C ASN A 41 0.33 5.06 -7.95
N ASN A 42 0.86 3.96 -8.49
CA ASN A 42 0.32 3.30 -9.67
C ASN A 42 -1.15 2.87 -9.46
N ARG A 43 -1.48 2.30 -8.29
CA ARG A 43 -2.86 1.95 -7.93
C ARG A 43 -3.75 3.19 -7.83
N LEU A 44 -3.27 4.24 -7.16
CA LEU A 44 -4.02 5.48 -6.95
C LEU A 44 -4.29 6.24 -8.26
N MET A 45 -3.34 6.22 -9.20
CA MET A 45 -3.49 6.76 -10.55
C MET A 45 -4.47 5.96 -11.43
N GLY A 46 -4.91 4.78 -10.96
CA GLY A 46 -5.85 3.93 -11.70
C GLY A 46 -5.24 3.23 -12.90
N LEU A 47 -3.93 2.98 -12.87
CA LEU A 47 -3.26 2.18 -13.89
C LEU A 47 -3.82 0.74 -13.91
N PRO A 48 -3.82 0.07 -15.07
CA PRO A 48 -4.19 -1.33 -15.15
C PRO A 48 -3.30 -2.16 -14.21
N GLU A 49 -3.88 -3.20 -13.61
CA GLU A 49 -3.13 -4.08 -12.69
C GLU A 49 -1.95 -4.76 -13.37
N TRP A 50 -2.12 -5.08 -14.65
CA TRP A 50 -1.14 -5.81 -15.46
C TRP A 50 -0.76 -5.00 -16.69
N ASP A 51 0.53 -4.93 -16.96
CA ASP A 51 1.13 -4.43 -18.20
C ASP A 51 1.95 -5.56 -18.82
N GLY A 52 1.31 -6.26 -19.75
CA GLY A 52 1.81 -7.52 -20.28
C GLY A 52 1.95 -8.57 -19.18
N SER A 53 3.20 -8.97 -18.87
CA SER A 53 3.51 -9.93 -17.81
C SER A 53 3.90 -9.29 -16.48
N GLN A 54 3.96 -7.95 -16.39
CA GLN A 54 4.35 -7.25 -15.17
C GLN A 54 3.14 -6.70 -14.42
N LYS A 55 3.07 -7.01 -13.12
CA LYS A 55 2.06 -6.45 -12.23
C LYS A 55 2.49 -5.05 -11.77
N GLN A 56 1.70 -4.03 -12.09
CA GLN A 56 2.05 -2.62 -11.90
C GLN A 56 1.77 -2.09 -10.49
N TRP A 57 0.91 -2.74 -9.72
CA TRP A 57 0.59 -2.38 -8.33
C TRP A 57 0.15 -3.60 -7.52
N ILE A 58 0.14 -3.47 -6.20
CA ILE A 58 -0.24 -4.54 -5.25
C ILE A 58 -1.53 -4.19 -4.50
N SER A 59 -2.26 -5.22 -4.08
CA SER A 59 -3.52 -5.07 -3.37
C SER A 59 -3.37 -4.24 -2.07
N PRO A 60 -4.40 -3.50 -1.63
CA PRO A 60 -4.32 -2.72 -0.39
C PRO A 60 -4.01 -3.56 0.86
N ARG A 61 -4.40 -4.85 0.85
CA ARG A 61 -4.00 -5.82 1.87
C ARG A 61 -2.50 -6.07 1.85
N ALA A 62 -1.93 -6.34 0.68
CA ALA A 62 -0.49 -6.54 0.53
C ALA A 62 0.29 -5.25 0.86
N GLU A 63 -0.20 -4.07 0.46
CA GLU A 63 0.40 -2.78 0.83
C GLU A 63 0.49 -2.63 2.36
N THR A 64 -0.58 -3.01 3.07
CA THR A 64 -0.61 -2.98 4.54
C THR A 64 0.42 -3.95 5.13
N ILE A 65 0.43 -5.20 4.70
CA ILE A 65 1.40 -6.22 5.16
C ILE A 65 2.84 -5.72 4.93
N VAL A 66 3.16 -5.25 3.72
CA VAL A 66 4.49 -4.74 3.37
C VAL A 66 4.85 -3.54 4.24
N THR A 67 3.92 -2.61 4.47
CA THR A 67 4.18 -1.42 5.30
C THR A 67 4.68 -1.80 6.69
N PHE A 68 4.04 -2.78 7.33
CA PHE A 68 4.47 -3.30 8.63
C PHE A 68 5.75 -4.13 8.55
N ALA A 69 5.91 -4.93 7.49
CA ALA A 69 7.11 -5.74 7.31
C ALA A 69 8.36 -4.89 7.06
N LEU A 70 8.20 -3.74 6.39
CA LEU A 70 9.27 -2.77 6.14
C LEU A 70 9.58 -1.92 7.36
N CYS A 71 8.63 -1.75 8.28
CA CYS A 71 8.82 -0.94 9.49
C CYS A 71 9.89 -1.53 10.42
N GLY A 72 11.10 -0.96 10.36
CA GLY A 72 12.21 -1.30 11.25
C GLY A 72 13.57 -1.29 10.56
N PHE A 73 14.59 -0.80 11.27
CA PHE A 73 15.99 -0.68 10.80
C PHE A 73 16.77 -2.00 10.84
N ALA A 74 16.08 -3.15 10.73
CA ALA A 74 16.72 -4.46 10.73
C ALA A 74 17.30 -4.75 9.34
N ASN A 75 18.44 -4.12 9.04
CA ASN A 75 19.20 -4.27 7.79
C ASN A 75 20.71 -4.35 8.08
N GLN A 76 21.49 -4.77 7.08
CA GLN A 76 22.93 -4.99 7.24
C GLN A 76 23.72 -3.70 7.54
N SER A 77 23.27 -2.55 7.03
CA SER A 77 23.93 -1.25 7.24
C SER A 77 23.72 -0.71 8.66
N SER A 78 22.53 -0.85 9.21
CA SER A 78 22.13 -0.40 10.55
C SER A 78 22.84 -1.15 11.67
N ILE A 79 23.20 -2.41 11.43
CA ILE A 79 24.10 -3.16 12.32
C ILE A 79 25.44 -2.45 12.48
N GLY A 80 26.05 -1.99 11.37
CA GLY A 80 27.33 -1.28 11.41
C GLY A 80 27.23 0.01 12.23
N ILE A 81 26.14 0.75 12.05
CA ILE A 81 25.84 1.97 12.81
C ILE A 81 25.66 1.64 14.30
N MET A 82 24.86 0.63 14.65
CA MET A 82 24.66 0.23 16.05
C MET A 82 25.95 -0.26 16.70
N LEU A 83 26.74 -1.07 15.99
CA LEU A 83 28.01 -1.56 16.51
C LEU A 83 28.99 -0.40 16.74
N GLY A 84 29.08 0.55 15.81
CA GLY A 84 29.90 1.75 15.94
C GLY A 84 29.47 2.64 17.11
N GLY A 85 28.15 2.89 17.25
CA GLY A 85 27.60 3.70 18.32
C GLY A 85 27.73 3.06 19.71
N LEU A 86 27.38 1.77 19.85
CA LEU A 86 27.49 1.07 21.14
C LEU A 86 28.95 0.87 21.57
N THR A 87 29.85 0.62 20.61
CA THR A 87 31.28 0.45 20.90
C THR A 87 31.93 1.77 21.35
N SER A 88 31.51 2.92 20.83
CA SER A 88 32.02 4.21 21.30
C SER A 88 31.53 4.56 22.70
N MET A 89 30.32 4.13 23.07
CA MET A 89 29.76 4.32 24.42
C MET A 89 30.32 3.35 25.47
N ALA A 90 30.60 2.10 25.08
CA ALA A 90 31.10 1.05 25.98
C ALA A 90 32.19 0.20 25.30
N PRO A 91 33.41 0.75 25.11
CA PRO A 91 34.48 0.11 24.34
C PRO A 91 34.94 -1.24 24.94
N GLN A 92 34.83 -1.40 26.26
CA GLN A 92 35.13 -2.65 26.97
C GLN A 92 34.20 -3.81 26.60
N ARG A 93 33.00 -3.54 26.06
CA ARG A 93 32.00 -4.55 25.66
C ARG A 93 31.93 -4.81 24.16
N LYS A 94 32.89 -4.31 23.37
CA LYS A 94 32.91 -4.48 21.90
C LYS A 94 32.79 -5.93 21.45
N GLY A 95 33.42 -6.86 22.18
CA GLY A 95 33.38 -8.30 21.87
C GLY A 95 32.00 -8.90 22.12
N ASP A 96 31.31 -8.45 23.17
CA ASP A 96 29.94 -8.88 23.45
C ASP A 96 29.00 -8.40 22.34
N PHE A 97 29.11 -7.13 21.94
CA PHE A 97 28.27 -6.55 20.87
C PHE A 97 28.49 -7.25 19.53
N SER A 98 29.74 -7.50 19.12
CA SER A 98 30.01 -8.18 17.85
C SER A 98 29.50 -9.63 17.84
N SER A 99 29.53 -10.32 18.99
CA SER A 99 29.05 -11.71 19.09
C SER A 99 27.54 -11.85 18.92
N ILE A 100 26.75 -10.86 19.35
CA ILE A 100 25.27 -10.92 19.31
C ILE A 100 24.66 -10.22 18.10
N VAL A 101 25.43 -9.48 17.32
CA VAL A 101 24.89 -8.52 16.34
C VAL A 101 24.06 -9.17 15.23
N LEU A 102 24.48 -10.34 14.75
CA LEU A 102 23.73 -11.09 13.74
C LEU A 102 22.43 -11.66 14.32
N ARG A 103 22.45 -12.10 15.59
CA ARG A 103 21.23 -12.55 16.29
C ARG A 103 20.28 -11.39 16.51
N ALA A 104 20.80 -10.21 16.83
CA ALA A 104 20.00 -9.00 17.00
C ALA A 104 19.33 -8.59 15.67
N LEU A 105 20.05 -8.67 14.54
CA LEU A 105 19.46 -8.43 13.22
C LEU A 105 18.29 -9.36 12.94
N LEU A 106 18.54 -10.68 13.03
CA LEU A 106 17.50 -11.68 12.73
C LEU A 106 16.29 -11.51 13.65
N THR A 107 16.53 -11.24 14.94
CA THR A 107 15.45 -10.98 15.90
C THR A 107 14.65 -9.74 15.52
N GLY A 108 15.32 -8.64 15.17
CA GLY A 108 14.67 -7.42 14.69
C GLY A 108 13.85 -7.64 13.42
N SER A 109 14.40 -8.38 12.45
CA SER A 109 13.68 -8.75 11.23
C SER A 109 12.44 -9.60 11.55
N CYS A 110 12.56 -10.62 12.41
CA CYS A 110 11.43 -11.45 12.83
C CYS A 110 10.33 -10.64 13.52
N VAL A 111 10.67 -9.65 14.35
CA VAL A 111 9.68 -8.78 15.00
C VAL A 111 8.88 -7.98 13.97
N SER A 112 9.55 -7.36 12.98
CA SER A 112 8.84 -6.66 11.88
C SER A 112 7.93 -7.62 11.09
N LEU A 113 8.38 -8.85 10.84
CA LEU A 113 7.60 -9.86 10.11
C LEU A 113 6.37 -10.34 10.91
N ILE A 114 6.50 -10.55 12.22
CA ILE A 114 5.36 -10.92 13.07
C ILE A 114 4.32 -9.79 13.09
N ASN A 115 4.76 -8.54 13.20
CA ASN A 115 3.86 -7.38 13.12
C ASN A 115 3.15 -7.31 11.78
N ALA A 116 3.83 -7.66 10.68
CA ALA A 116 3.23 -7.75 9.36
C ALA A 116 2.16 -8.85 9.26
N CYS A 117 2.42 -10.02 9.84
CA CYS A 117 1.42 -11.10 9.93
C CYS A 117 0.18 -10.63 10.70
N LEU A 118 0.37 -9.97 11.85
CA LEU A 118 -0.74 -9.43 12.64
C LEU A 118 -1.54 -8.39 11.83
N ALA A 119 -0.87 -7.49 11.12
CA ALA A 119 -1.52 -6.54 10.24
C ALA A 119 -2.31 -7.23 9.12
N GLY A 120 -1.80 -8.33 8.55
CA GLY A 120 -2.47 -9.13 7.53
C GLY A 120 -3.68 -9.92 8.03
N ILE A 121 -3.68 -10.34 9.31
CA ILE A 121 -4.80 -11.01 9.98
C ILE A 121 -5.89 -10.00 10.36
N LEU A 122 -5.49 -8.85 10.91
CA LEU A 122 -6.41 -7.78 11.34
C LEU A 122 -6.84 -6.86 10.19
N TYR A 123 -6.39 -7.16 8.97
CA TYR A 123 -6.79 -6.40 7.80
C TYR A 123 -8.27 -6.62 7.50
N VAL A 124 -9.07 -5.58 7.68
CA VAL A 124 -10.46 -5.54 7.25
C VAL A 124 -10.51 -4.74 5.94
N PRO A 125 -10.91 -5.36 4.80
CA PRO A 125 -11.16 -4.59 3.60
C PRO A 125 -12.25 -3.57 3.92
N ARG A 126 -11.96 -2.28 3.67
CA ARG A 126 -12.99 -1.26 3.81
C ARG A 126 -13.94 -1.43 2.65
N GLU A 127 -15.14 -1.91 2.94
CA GLU A 127 -16.24 -1.88 1.99
C GLU A 127 -16.50 -0.42 1.62
N VAL A 128 -16.49 -0.14 0.31
CA VAL A 128 -16.97 1.14 -0.20
C VAL A 128 -18.49 1.11 0.00
N PRO A 129 -19.10 2.10 0.69
CA PRO A 129 -20.54 2.17 0.81
C PRO A 129 -21.17 2.20 -0.58
N ASP A 130 -22.41 1.72 -0.70
CA ASP A 130 -23.14 1.82 -1.96
C ASP A 130 -23.13 3.29 -2.40
N CYS A 131 -22.52 3.56 -3.55
CA CYS A 131 -22.18 4.92 -3.94
C CYS A 131 -23.44 5.77 -4.16
N LEU A 132 -24.55 5.12 -4.50
CA LEU A 132 -25.87 5.74 -4.57
C LEU A 132 -26.33 6.27 -3.20
N ASP A 133 -26.19 5.48 -2.14
CA ASP A 133 -26.53 5.88 -0.77
C ASP A 133 -25.56 6.94 -0.26
N PHE A 134 -24.27 6.81 -0.57
CA PHE A 134 -23.26 7.81 -0.19
C PHE A 134 -23.56 9.19 -0.76
N PHE A 135 -23.91 9.26 -2.05
CA PHE A 135 -24.22 10.51 -2.74
C PHE A 135 -25.56 11.14 -2.33
N SER A 136 -26.54 10.32 -1.94
CA SER A 136 -27.85 10.80 -1.50
C SER A 136 -27.84 11.28 -0.04
N SER A 137 -27.07 10.63 0.83
CA SER A 137 -27.05 10.91 2.28
C SER A 137 -26.03 11.98 2.70
N THR A 138 -25.00 12.27 1.89
CA THR A 138 -23.85 13.07 2.33
C THR A 138 -23.73 14.40 1.58
N THR A 139 -23.69 15.52 2.33
CA THR A 139 -23.34 16.84 1.77
C THR A 139 -21.83 16.92 1.55
N ILE A 140 -21.39 16.83 0.30
CA ILE A 140 -19.97 16.83 -0.08
C ILE A 140 -19.39 18.24 0.01
N ASN A 141 -18.60 18.52 1.04
CA ASN A 141 -17.89 19.80 1.23
C ASN A 141 -16.36 19.68 1.19
N SER A 142 -15.81 18.46 1.19
CA SER A 142 -14.37 18.18 1.21
C SER A 142 -14.03 16.90 0.46
N THR A 143 -12.75 16.73 0.11
CA THR A 143 -12.24 15.48 -0.49
C THR A 143 -12.16 14.40 0.57
N SER A 144 -12.80 13.26 0.32
CA SER A 144 -12.70 12.06 1.17
C SER A 144 -12.37 10.85 0.31
N TYR A 145 -11.79 9.81 0.91
CA TYR A 145 -11.49 8.56 0.20
C TYR A 145 -12.75 7.92 -0.40
N PHE A 146 -13.87 7.93 0.34
CA PHE A 146 -15.15 7.42 -0.13
C PHE A 146 -15.69 8.22 -1.32
N LEU A 147 -15.55 9.55 -1.30
CA LEU A 147 -15.90 10.39 -2.43
C LEU A 147 -15.04 10.05 -3.66
N HIS A 148 -13.73 9.90 -3.49
CA HIS A 148 -12.82 9.55 -4.57
C HIS A 148 -13.19 8.20 -5.21
N GLU A 149 -13.40 7.17 -4.40
CA GLU A 149 -13.73 5.82 -4.89
C GLU A 149 -15.09 5.78 -5.58
N CYS A 150 -16.10 6.47 -5.04
CA CYS A 150 -17.41 6.57 -5.67
C CYS A 150 -17.42 7.40 -6.95
N CYS A 151 -16.67 8.50 -7.00
CA CYS A 151 -16.48 9.27 -8.24
C CYS A 151 -15.75 8.45 -9.31
N LYS A 152 -14.75 7.64 -8.92
CA LYS A 152 -14.04 6.74 -9.83
C LYS A 152 -14.98 5.66 -10.40
N ASN A 153 -15.83 5.05 -9.58
CA ASN A 153 -16.88 4.11 -10.01
C ASN A 153 -17.92 4.75 -10.94
N LEU A 154 -18.28 6.02 -10.67
CA LEU A 154 -19.20 6.78 -11.52
C LEU A 154 -18.58 7.05 -12.90
N PHE A 155 -17.31 7.47 -12.94
CA PHE A 155 -16.58 7.71 -14.19
C PHE A 155 -16.37 6.43 -15.01
N SER A 156 -15.98 5.32 -14.39
CA SER A 156 -15.79 4.04 -15.10
C SER A 156 -17.08 3.54 -15.76
N SER A 157 -18.21 3.70 -15.07
CA SER A 157 -19.53 3.30 -15.57
C SER A 157 -19.97 4.11 -16.79
N PHE A 158 -19.65 5.41 -16.84
CA PHE A 158 -19.92 6.29 -17.98
C PHE A 158 -19.00 6.01 -19.18
N SER A 159 -17.82 5.44 -18.95
CA SER A 159 -16.86 5.07 -20.00
C SER A 159 -17.19 3.75 -20.69
N LEU A 160 -17.79 2.79 -19.98
CA LEU A 160 -17.91 1.38 -20.42
C LEU A 160 -19.36 0.89 -20.60
N GLY A 161 -20.38 1.74 -20.42
CA GLY A 161 -21.78 1.32 -20.52
C GLY A 161 -22.17 0.35 -19.39
N GLY A 162 -21.85 0.74 -18.15
CA GLY A 162 -22.10 -0.07 -16.95
C GLY A 162 -23.45 0.21 -16.27
N THR A 163 -23.68 -0.46 -15.14
CA THR A 163 -24.91 -0.54 -14.31
C THR A 163 -25.69 0.76 -14.01
N TRP A 164 -25.12 1.93 -14.30
CA TRP A 164 -25.76 3.24 -14.14
C TRP A 164 -26.65 3.64 -15.33
N GLU A 165 -26.68 2.88 -16.44
CA GLU A 165 -27.62 3.11 -17.55
C GLU A 165 -29.10 2.96 -17.15
N ASN A 166 -29.40 2.17 -16.11
CA ASN A 166 -30.77 1.91 -15.67
C ASN A 166 -31.28 2.90 -14.61
N LEU A 167 -30.42 3.79 -14.08
CA LEU A 167 -30.86 4.95 -13.30
C LEU A 167 -30.98 6.14 -14.25
N HIS A 168 -32.20 6.67 -14.38
CA HIS A 168 -32.54 7.87 -15.17
C HIS A 168 -31.38 8.88 -15.21
N ALA A 169 -30.90 9.20 -16.42
CA ALA A 169 -29.81 10.15 -16.68
C ALA A 169 -29.93 11.49 -15.92
N ASN A 170 -31.15 11.91 -15.55
CA ASN A 170 -31.41 13.12 -14.77
C ASN A 170 -30.95 13.04 -13.29
N ALA A 171 -30.83 11.85 -12.70
CA ALA A 171 -30.43 11.68 -11.30
C ALA A 171 -28.90 11.60 -11.10
N THR A 172 -28.16 11.17 -12.13
CA THR A 172 -26.71 10.93 -12.07
C THR A 172 -25.89 12.17 -12.44
N GLN A 173 -26.46 13.09 -13.23
CA GLN A 173 -25.87 14.36 -13.63
C GLN A 173 -25.38 15.26 -12.46
N PRO A 174 -26.14 15.47 -11.36
CA PRO A 174 -25.66 16.30 -10.24
C PRO A 174 -24.50 15.65 -9.48
N TYR A 175 -24.43 14.32 -9.43
CA TYR A 175 -23.32 13.61 -8.81
C TYR A 175 -22.06 13.70 -9.67
N LEU A 176 -22.21 13.58 -10.99
CA LEU A 176 -21.13 13.76 -11.95
C LEU A 176 -20.53 15.17 -11.83
N GLN A 177 -21.37 16.21 -11.80
CA GLN A 177 -20.91 17.60 -11.68
C GLN A 177 -20.17 17.84 -10.35
N LYS A 178 -20.65 17.27 -9.23
CA LYS A 178 -19.95 17.33 -7.94
C LYS A 178 -18.58 16.63 -7.99
N CYS A 179 -18.50 15.45 -8.60
CA CYS A 179 -17.23 14.75 -8.78
C CYS A 179 -16.25 15.52 -9.66
N CYS A 180 -16.73 16.13 -10.74
CA CYS A 180 -15.93 16.93 -11.67
C CYS A 180 -15.41 18.25 -11.04
N ASN A 181 -16.05 18.76 -9.99
CA ASN A 181 -15.53 19.91 -9.23
C ASN A 181 -14.29 19.55 -8.39
N TYR A 182 -14.17 18.30 -7.93
CA TYR A 182 -13.08 17.86 -7.06
C TYR A 182 -12.00 17.04 -7.79
N TYR A 183 -12.37 16.31 -8.85
CA TYR A 183 -11.50 15.39 -9.57
C TYR A 183 -11.58 15.62 -11.07
N ASN A 184 -10.43 15.64 -11.74
CA ASN A 184 -10.36 15.87 -13.17
C ASN A 184 -10.47 14.54 -13.93
N SER A 185 -11.39 14.45 -14.89
CA SER A 185 -11.63 13.26 -15.71
C SER A 185 -12.03 13.67 -17.13
N SER A 186 -11.65 12.89 -18.14
CA SER A 186 -11.99 13.15 -19.55
C SER A 186 -13.51 13.18 -19.80
N ILE A 187 -14.29 12.52 -18.94
CA ILE A 187 -15.76 12.51 -18.99
C ILE A 187 -16.34 13.86 -18.56
N CYS A 188 -15.65 14.59 -17.67
CA CYS A 188 -16.06 15.92 -17.22
C CYS A 188 -15.97 17.01 -18.30
N LEU A 189 -15.35 16.70 -19.45
CA LEU A 189 -15.18 17.59 -20.59
C LEU A 189 -16.17 17.30 -21.73
N ARG A 190 -17.02 16.26 -21.61
CA ARG A 190 -18.11 16.01 -22.56
C ARG A 190 -19.34 16.84 -22.15
N PRO A 191 -19.90 17.66 -23.05
CA PRO A 191 -21.10 18.47 -22.78
C PRO A 191 -22.36 17.61 -22.59
#